data_AF-A0A950TRA5-F1
#
_entry.id   AF-A0A950TRA5-F1
#
_cell.length_a   1.000
_cell.length_b   1.000
_cell.length_c   1.000
_cell.angle_alpha   90.00
_cell.angle_beta   90.00
_cell.angle_gamma   90.00
#
_symmetry.space_group_name_H-M   'P 1'
#
loop_
_entity.id
_entity.type
_entity.pdbx_description
1 polymer ?
#
loop_
_entity_poly.entity_id
_entity_poly.type
_entity_poly.pdbx_seq_one_letter_code
_entity_poly.pdbx_strand_id
1 'polypeptide(L)'
;MEAMLSAKDNELITRVGPGTPMGNLMRQYWMPAMLSSELSMPDSDPARVLLLGEPLIAFRDSSGKVGLIQNHCPHRGASLFFGRNEEGGIRCVYHGWKFDVSGQCLDMPNEPTESDFKEKVRAGAYPCIERGGVVWTYMGPRTTPPPLPDIESNVLPEAQVRVMQRDCNWLQAMEGDIDTCHTAILHSGALTPEDVPAGTFAHYMVRDRAPRYAVVEHAIGATYAAYCDAD
;
A
#
# COMPACT_ATOMS: atom_id res chain seq x y z
N MET A 1 -5.30 24.21 27.08
CA MET A 1 -5.55 22.78 26.85
C MET A 1 -6.09 22.67 25.45
N GLU A 2 -5.24 22.32 24.49
CA GLU A 2 -5.72 21.97 23.15
C GLU A 2 -6.63 20.76 23.27
N ALA A 3 -7.74 20.77 22.55
CA ALA A 3 -8.74 19.72 22.63
C ALA A 3 -8.15 18.41 22.07
N MET A 4 -8.37 17.30 22.78
CA MET A 4 -8.14 15.98 22.21
C MET A 4 -8.93 15.81 20.91
N LEU A 5 -8.37 15.10 19.93
CA LEU A 5 -9.03 14.78 18.66
C LEU A 5 -10.44 14.25 18.92
N SER A 6 -11.43 14.81 18.21
CA SER A 6 -12.80 14.31 18.32
C SER A 6 -12.93 12.95 17.63
N ALA A 7 -13.99 12.19 17.95
CA ALA A 7 -14.29 10.93 17.25
C ALA A 7 -14.42 11.15 15.72
N LYS A 8 -14.95 12.31 15.31
CA LYS A 8 -15.07 12.68 13.90
C LYS A 8 -13.70 12.90 13.24
N ASP A 9 -12.77 13.54 13.94
CA ASP A 9 -11.40 13.76 13.43
C ASP A 9 -10.66 12.42 13.31
N ASN A 10 -10.85 11.53 14.28
CA ASN A 10 -10.31 10.18 14.23
C ASN A 10 -10.85 9.41 13.01
N GLU A 11 -12.16 9.41 12.78
CA GLU A 11 -12.76 8.75 11.61
C GLU A 11 -12.28 9.35 10.28
N LEU A 12 -12.14 10.68 10.22
CA LEU A 12 -11.66 11.40 9.04
C LEU A 12 -10.28 10.91 8.59
N ILE A 13 -9.38 10.63 9.54
CA ILE A 13 -7.98 10.26 9.30
C ILE A 13 -7.81 8.73 9.19
N THR A 14 -8.51 7.95 9.99
CA THR A 14 -8.24 6.51 10.13
C THR A 14 -9.04 5.62 9.17
N ARG A 15 -10.14 6.11 8.60
CA ARG A 15 -10.94 5.39 7.59
C ARG A 15 -10.38 5.64 6.21
N VAL A 16 -9.89 4.57 5.58
CA VAL A 16 -9.17 4.64 4.28
C VAL A 16 -9.90 3.92 3.14
N GLY A 17 -11.12 3.44 3.39
CA GLY A 17 -11.96 2.75 2.41
C GLY A 17 -12.39 3.64 1.23
N PRO A 18 -12.98 3.06 0.17
CA PRO A 18 -13.55 3.82 -0.94
C PRO A 18 -14.53 4.91 -0.45
N GLY A 19 -14.44 6.11 -1.04
CA GLY A 19 -15.32 7.24 -0.73
C GLY A 19 -15.00 8.00 0.56
N THR A 20 -14.04 7.52 1.37
CA THR A 20 -13.59 8.25 2.57
C THR A 20 -12.59 9.36 2.19
N PRO A 21 -12.52 10.48 2.93
CA PRO A 21 -11.57 11.55 2.62
C PRO A 21 -10.10 11.08 2.65
N MET A 22 -9.68 10.34 3.68
CA MET A 22 -8.32 9.79 3.73
C MET A 22 -8.08 8.73 2.65
N GLY A 23 -9.06 7.86 2.38
CA GLY A 23 -8.97 6.91 1.28
C GLY A 23 -8.76 7.60 -0.07
N ASN A 24 -9.51 8.67 -0.35
CA ASN A 24 -9.35 9.47 -1.56
C ASN A 24 -7.98 10.15 -1.64
N LEU A 25 -7.44 10.61 -0.50
CA LEU A 25 -6.09 11.18 -0.43
C LEU A 25 -5.01 10.14 -0.72
N MET A 26 -5.03 9.00 -0.02
CA MET A 26 -4.04 7.93 -0.18
C MET A 26 -3.97 7.40 -1.63
N ARG A 27 -5.12 7.29 -2.28
CA ARG A 27 -5.23 6.87 -3.69
C ARG A 27 -4.55 7.81 -4.67
N GLN A 28 -4.29 9.07 -4.31
CA GLN A 28 -3.54 9.99 -5.14
C GLN A 28 -2.04 9.62 -5.24
N TYR A 29 -1.59 8.63 -4.48
CA TYR A 29 -0.20 8.18 -4.44
C TYR A 29 -0.08 6.70 -4.84
N TRP A 30 1.14 6.30 -5.16
CA TRP A 30 1.48 4.90 -5.35
C TRP A 30 1.48 4.16 -4.02
N MET A 31 0.76 3.05 -3.97
CA MET A 31 0.63 2.20 -2.80
C MET A 31 1.41 0.90 -3.00
N PRO A 32 2.20 0.45 -2.03
CA PRO A 32 2.74 -0.91 -2.06
C PRO A 32 1.57 -1.89 -1.86
N ALA A 33 1.35 -2.78 -2.81
CA ALA A 33 0.23 -3.71 -2.80
C ALA A 33 0.59 -5.08 -2.21
N MET A 34 1.76 -5.61 -2.60
CA MET A 34 2.25 -6.93 -2.19
C MET A 34 3.71 -7.12 -2.61
N LEU A 35 4.34 -8.21 -2.17
CA LEU A 35 5.63 -8.63 -2.70
C LEU A 35 5.45 -9.21 -4.10
N SER A 36 6.40 -8.92 -4.99
CA SER A 36 6.45 -9.49 -6.35
C SER A 36 6.53 -11.02 -6.33
N SER A 37 7.27 -11.57 -5.36
CA SER A 37 7.52 -13.00 -5.18
C SER A 37 6.29 -13.79 -4.70
N GLU A 38 5.26 -13.12 -4.18
CA GLU A 38 3.96 -13.76 -3.89
C GLU A 38 3.21 -14.14 -5.18
N LEU A 39 3.60 -13.59 -6.34
CA LEU A 39 3.22 -14.03 -7.67
C LEU A 39 4.40 -14.76 -8.33
N SER A 40 4.56 -16.04 -7.98
CA SER A 40 5.79 -16.81 -8.19
C SER A 40 6.27 -16.88 -9.65
N MET A 41 5.36 -17.06 -10.61
CA MET A 41 5.69 -17.21 -12.03
C MET A 41 4.50 -16.83 -12.93
N PRO A 42 4.71 -16.56 -14.23
CA PRO A 42 3.62 -16.37 -15.17
C PRO A 42 2.60 -17.52 -15.10
N ASP A 43 1.32 -17.18 -15.20
CA ASP A 43 0.21 -18.12 -15.11
C ASP A 43 0.10 -18.90 -13.78
N SER A 44 0.77 -18.44 -12.71
CA SER A 44 0.58 -18.98 -11.36
C SER A 44 -0.81 -18.66 -10.81
N ASP A 45 -1.17 -19.33 -9.71
CA ASP A 45 -2.37 -19.03 -8.94
C ASP A 45 -2.43 -17.54 -8.56
N PRO A 46 -3.63 -16.94 -8.60
CA PRO A 46 -3.82 -15.56 -8.20
C PRO A 46 -3.72 -15.39 -6.67
N ALA A 47 -3.37 -14.17 -6.23
CA ALA A 47 -3.31 -13.81 -4.82
C ALA A 47 -4.45 -12.85 -4.44
N ARG A 48 -4.93 -12.94 -3.19
CA ARG A 48 -5.86 -11.95 -2.63
C ARG A 48 -5.08 -10.77 -2.08
N VAL A 49 -5.56 -9.57 -2.39
CA VAL A 49 -5.02 -8.32 -1.84
C VAL A 49 -6.17 -7.52 -1.22
N LEU A 50 -6.02 -7.10 0.03
CA LEU A 50 -6.91 -6.13 0.66
C LEU A 50 -6.15 -4.82 0.81
N LEU A 51 -6.46 -3.85 -0.05
CA LEU A 51 -5.74 -2.58 -0.09
C LEU A 51 -6.73 -1.42 -0.03
N LEU A 52 -6.51 -0.50 0.91
CA LEU A 52 -7.37 0.68 1.12
C LEU A 52 -8.87 0.32 1.20
N GLY A 53 -9.19 -0.79 1.87
CA GLY A 53 -10.55 -1.30 2.07
C GLY A 53 -11.19 -1.99 0.85
N GLU A 54 -10.46 -2.19 -0.25
CA GLU A 54 -10.95 -2.92 -1.42
C GLU A 54 -10.43 -4.36 -1.49
N PRO A 55 -11.31 -5.35 -1.67
CA PRO A 55 -10.92 -6.72 -1.97
C PRO A 55 -10.54 -6.85 -3.45
N LEU A 56 -9.28 -7.15 -3.71
CA LEU A 56 -8.66 -7.22 -5.02
C LEU A 56 -8.01 -8.59 -5.25
N ILE A 57 -7.72 -8.85 -6.51
CA ILE A 57 -7.01 -10.03 -6.98
C ILE A 57 -5.82 -9.60 -7.81
N ALA A 58 -4.64 -10.08 -7.40
CA ALA A 58 -3.42 -9.92 -8.14
C ALA A 58 -3.09 -11.20 -8.89
N PHE A 59 -2.59 -11.07 -10.12
CA PHE A 59 -2.13 -12.20 -10.92
C PHE A 59 -1.01 -11.76 -11.86
N ARG A 60 -0.17 -12.71 -12.29
CA ARG A 60 0.91 -12.47 -13.25
C ARG A 60 0.58 -13.15 -14.56
N ASP A 61 0.26 -12.38 -15.59
CA ASP A 61 -0.17 -12.93 -16.87
C ASP A 61 0.93 -13.75 -17.57
N SER A 62 0.59 -14.41 -18.68
CA SER A 62 1.53 -15.24 -19.44
C SER A 62 2.74 -14.47 -20.00
N SER A 63 2.67 -13.13 -20.08
CA SER A 63 3.78 -12.26 -20.48
C SER A 63 4.65 -11.81 -19.30
N GLY A 64 4.29 -12.19 -18.08
CA GLY A 64 4.96 -11.80 -16.84
C GLY A 64 4.46 -10.48 -16.24
N LYS A 65 3.45 -9.83 -16.84
CA LYS A 65 2.91 -8.56 -16.31
C LYS A 65 1.98 -8.82 -15.15
N VAL A 66 2.08 -7.98 -14.12
CA VAL A 66 1.18 -8.04 -12.96
C VAL A 66 -0.07 -7.23 -13.23
N GLY A 67 -1.23 -7.86 -13.04
CA GLY A 67 -2.53 -7.20 -12.96
C GLY A 67 -3.02 -7.16 -11.52
N LEU A 68 -3.69 -6.07 -11.13
CA LEU A 68 -4.44 -5.94 -9.88
C LEU A 68 -5.87 -5.52 -10.20
N ILE A 69 -6.82 -6.44 -10.07
CA ILE A 69 -8.21 -6.23 -10.47
C ILE A 69 -9.17 -6.45 -9.31
N GLN A 70 -10.41 -5.98 -9.46
CA GLN A 70 -11.47 -6.25 -8.49
C GLN A 70 -11.68 -7.75 -8.26
N ASN A 71 -11.97 -8.16 -7.02
CA ASN A 71 -12.19 -9.56 -6.72
C ASN A 71 -13.42 -10.17 -7.38
N HIS A 72 -14.48 -9.40 -7.59
CA HIS A 72 -15.74 -9.93 -8.10
C HIS A 72 -15.85 -9.77 -9.62
N CYS A 73 -16.11 -10.87 -10.31
CA CYS A 73 -16.33 -10.90 -11.75
C CYS A 73 -17.50 -9.98 -12.14
N PRO A 74 -17.34 -9.04 -13.10
CA PRO A 74 -18.39 -8.10 -13.47
C PRO A 74 -19.62 -8.75 -14.10
N HIS A 75 -19.55 -10.05 -14.47
CA HIS A 75 -20.70 -10.79 -14.98
C HIS A 75 -21.75 -11.08 -13.89
N ARG A 76 -21.38 -11.86 -12.85
CA ARG A 76 -22.31 -12.30 -11.79
C ARG A 76 -21.70 -12.28 -10.38
N GLY A 77 -20.58 -11.59 -10.19
CA GLY A 77 -19.98 -11.39 -8.88
C GLY A 77 -19.21 -12.59 -8.32
N ALA A 78 -18.96 -13.65 -9.10
CA ALA A 78 -18.09 -14.74 -8.65
C ALA A 78 -16.68 -14.23 -8.34
N SER A 79 -16.07 -14.72 -7.25
CA SER A 79 -14.70 -14.34 -6.89
C SER A 79 -13.70 -14.86 -7.92
N LEU A 80 -12.88 -13.96 -8.46
CA LEU A 80 -11.80 -14.25 -9.41
C LEU A 80 -10.59 -14.91 -8.74
N PHE A 81 -10.54 -14.96 -7.41
CA PHE A 81 -9.55 -15.76 -6.68
C PHE A 81 -9.57 -17.23 -7.08
N PHE A 82 -10.77 -17.77 -7.35
CA PHE A 82 -10.91 -19.15 -7.80
C PHE A 82 -10.72 -19.29 -9.31
N GLY A 83 -10.38 -18.22 -10.02
CA GLY A 83 -10.13 -18.22 -11.45
C GLY A 83 -8.84 -18.95 -11.82
N ARG A 84 -8.69 -19.26 -13.10
CA ARG A 84 -7.44 -19.78 -13.67
C ARG A 84 -6.73 -18.69 -14.42
N ASN A 85 -5.47 -18.46 -14.10
CA ASN A 85 -4.63 -17.52 -14.82
C ASN A 85 -4.05 -18.24 -16.04
N GLU A 86 -4.49 -17.86 -17.23
CA GLU A 86 -4.16 -18.58 -18.46
C GLU A 86 -4.23 -17.64 -19.67
N GLU A 87 -3.29 -17.82 -20.62
CA GLU A 87 -3.35 -17.19 -21.95
C GLU A 87 -3.61 -15.67 -21.89
N GLY A 88 -2.81 -14.96 -21.08
CA GLY A 88 -2.82 -13.51 -20.95
C GLY A 88 -3.88 -12.93 -20.01
N GLY A 89 -4.65 -13.76 -19.28
CA GLY A 89 -5.67 -13.23 -18.37
C GLY A 89 -6.21 -14.22 -17.34
N ILE A 90 -6.92 -13.68 -16.36
CA ILE A 90 -7.61 -14.46 -15.34
C ILE A 90 -9.01 -14.86 -15.83
N ARG A 91 -9.24 -16.16 -15.97
CA ARG A 91 -10.52 -16.74 -16.39
C ARG A 91 -11.37 -17.08 -15.17
N CYS A 92 -12.56 -16.48 -15.10
CA CYS A 92 -13.54 -16.78 -14.07
C CYS A 92 -14.04 -18.23 -14.21
N VAL A 93 -14.00 -19.00 -13.12
CA VAL A 93 -14.48 -20.38 -13.10
C VAL A 93 -15.99 -20.54 -13.26
N TYR A 94 -16.77 -19.46 -13.13
CA TYR A 94 -18.22 -19.59 -13.17
C TYR A 94 -18.74 -19.78 -14.61
N HIS A 95 -18.48 -18.81 -15.49
CA HIS A 95 -18.95 -18.84 -16.89
C HIS A 95 -17.81 -18.62 -17.89
N GLY A 96 -16.57 -18.67 -17.44
CA GLY A 96 -15.40 -18.60 -18.31
C GLY A 96 -15.03 -17.21 -18.82
N TRP A 97 -15.65 -16.12 -18.35
CA TRP A 97 -15.23 -14.77 -18.75
C TRP A 97 -13.78 -14.52 -18.34
N LYS A 98 -12.94 -14.08 -19.28
CA LYS A 98 -11.50 -13.86 -19.08
C LYS A 98 -11.18 -12.38 -19.14
N PHE A 99 -10.32 -11.90 -18.23
CA PHE A 99 -9.92 -10.49 -18.15
C PHE A 99 -8.39 -10.37 -18.13
N ASP A 100 -7.84 -9.40 -18.85
CA ASP A 100 -6.42 -9.09 -18.82
C ASP A 100 -6.02 -8.21 -17.63
N VAL A 101 -4.73 -7.86 -17.54
CA VAL A 101 -4.17 -7.01 -16.47
C VAL A 101 -4.76 -5.60 -16.41
N SER A 102 -5.38 -5.12 -17.49
CA SER A 102 -6.08 -3.84 -17.57
C SER A 102 -7.58 -3.96 -17.26
N GLY A 103 -8.05 -5.17 -16.95
CA GLY A 103 -9.46 -5.48 -16.74
C GLY A 103 -10.28 -5.59 -18.04
N GLN A 104 -9.64 -5.52 -19.21
CA GLN A 104 -10.31 -5.71 -20.50
C GLN A 104 -10.76 -7.17 -20.62
N CYS A 105 -12.02 -7.36 -20.99
CA CYS A 105 -12.54 -8.69 -21.24
C CYS A 105 -11.94 -9.23 -22.54
N LEU A 106 -11.25 -10.37 -22.46
CA LEU A 106 -10.59 -11.03 -23.58
C LEU A 106 -11.47 -12.10 -24.22
N ASP A 107 -12.31 -12.76 -23.41
CA ASP A 107 -13.06 -13.93 -23.85
C ASP A 107 -14.34 -14.12 -23.00
N MET A 108 -15.39 -14.63 -23.64
CA MET A 108 -16.73 -14.85 -23.07
C MET A 108 -17.33 -16.14 -23.67
N PRO A 109 -16.84 -17.33 -23.31
CA PRO A 109 -17.17 -18.58 -24.01
C PRO A 109 -18.65 -18.98 -23.89
N ASN A 110 -19.40 -18.40 -22.96
CA ASN A 110 -20.83 -18.62 -22.82
C ASN A 110 -21.70 -17.67 -23.66
N GLU A 111 -21.10 -16.69 -24.36
CA GLU A 111 -21.79 -15.73 -25.21
C GLU A 111 -21.66 -16.12 -26.69
N PRO A 112 -22.68 -15.82 -27.53
CA PRO A 112 -22.57 -15.96 -28.98
C PRO A 112 -21.44 -15.11 -29.55
N THR A 113 -20.87 -15.51 -30.69
CA THR A 113 -19.71 -14.82 -31.29
C THR A 113 -20.05 -13.42 -31.79
N GLU A 114 -21.32 -13.15 -32.08
CA GLU A 114 -21.86 -11.84 -32.43
C GLU A 114 -22.01 -10.88 -31.22
N SER A 115 -21.85 -11.38 -29.99
CA SER A 115 -21.95 -10.57 -28.77
C SER A 115 -20.74 -9.64 -28.64
N ASP A 116 -21.03 -8.36 -28.38
CA ASP A 116 -20.03 -7.31 -28.20
C ASP A 116 -19.78 -6.94 -26.73
N PHE A 117 -20.30 -7.73 -25.78
CA PHE A 117 -20.15 -7.42 -24.35
C PHE A 117 -18.69 -7.33 -23.89
N LYS A 118 -17.76 -8.03 -24.54
CA LYS A 118 -16.34 -7.95 -24.24
C LYS A 118 -15.80 -6.53 -24.44
N GLU A 119 -16.39 -5.74 -25.33
CA GLU A 119 -16.01 -4.34 -25.59
C GLU A 119 -16.64 -3.37 -24.59
N LYS A 120 -17.71 -3.79 -23.89
CA LYS A 120 -18.54 -2.95 -23.01
C LYS A 120 -18.28 -3.20 -21.53
N VAL A 121 -17.91 -4.42 -21.18
CA VAL A 121 -17.75 -4.87 -19.79
C VAL A 121 -16.27 -4.97 -19.45
N ARG A 122 -15.88 -4.29 -18.38
CA ARG A 122 -14.51 -4.33 -17.85
C ARG A 122 -14.54 -4.67 -16.38
N ALA A 123 -13.54 -5.44 -15.94
CA ALA A 123 -13.23 -5.53 -14.52
C ALA A 123 -12.57 -4.21 -14.09
N GLY A 124 -12.91 -3.69 -12.90
CA GLY A 124 -12.12 -2.63 -12.28
C GLY A 124 -10.68 -3.11 -12.13
N ALA A 125 -9.71 -2.31 -12.58
CA ALA A 125 -8.30 -2.65 -12.60
C ALA A 125 -7.46 -1.43 -12.24
N TYR A 126 -6.33 -1.68 -11.57
CA TYR A 126 -5.37 -0.65 -11.20
C TYR A 126 -4.02 -0.92 -11.87
N PRO A 127 -3.35 0.10 -12.44
CA PRO A 127 -2.03 -0.05 -13.02
C PRO A 127 -1.01 -0.51 -11.96
N CYS A 128 -0.11 -1.41 -12.37
CA CYS A 128 0.94 -1.95 -11.53
C CYS A 128 2.33 -1.69 -12.10
N ILE A 129 3.30 -1.43 -11.22
CA ILE A 129 4.73 -1.33 -11.54
C ILE A 129 5.50 -2.14 -10.50
N GLU A 130 6.49 -2.92 -10.94
CA GLU A 130 7.37 -3.65 -10.03
C GLU A 130 8.68 -2.90 -9.84
N ARG A 131 9.04 -2.63 -8.58
CA ARG A 131 10.33 -2.01 -8.22
C ARG A 131 10.76 -2.47 -6.83
N GLY A 132 12.03 -2.87 -6.69
CA GLY A 132 12.60 -3.33 -5.41
C GLY A 132 11.92 -4.60 -4.85
N GLY A 133 11.41 -5.48 -5.71
CA GLY A 133 10.68 -6.70 -5.30
C GLY A 133 9.26 -6.44 -4.78
N VAL A 134 8.75 -5.21 -4.92
CA VAL A 134 7.39 -4.82 -4.51
C VAL A 134 6.54 -4.51 -5.74
N VAL A 135 5.30 -4.98 -5.72
CA VAL A 135 4.25 -4.55 -6.65
C VAL A 135 3.65 -3.25 -6.13
N TRP A 136 3.88 -2.16 -6.85
CA TRP A 136 3.28 -0.86 -6.60
C TRP A 136 2.03 -0.70 -7.46
N THR A 137 0.98 -0.11 -6.90
CA THR A 137 -0.24 0.20 -7.64
C THR A 137 -0.69 1.65 -7.45
N TYR A 138 -1.26 2.24 -8.48
CA TYR A 138 -1.87 3.57 -8.41
C TYR A 138 -3.39 3.44 -8.51
N MET A 139 -4.08 3.83 -7.45
CA MET A 139 -5.54 3.68 -7.32
C MET A 139 -6.30 5.00 -7.49
N GLY A 140 -5.62 6.04 -7.96
CA GLY A 140 -6.14 7.39 -8.06
C GLY A 140 -6.85 7.66 -9.39
N PRO A 141 -7.50 8.83 -9.52
CA PRO A 141 -8.36 9.13 -10.65
C PRO A 141 -7.61 9.56 -11.92
N ARG A 142 -6.28 9.76 -11.85
CA ARG A 142 -5.51 10.24 -13.02
C ARG A 142 -5.39 9.14 -14.07
N THR A 143 -5.69 9.48 -15.32
CA THR A 143 -5.47 8.58 -16.47
C THR A 143 -4.01 8.17 -16.61
N THR A 144 -3.11 9.11 -16.35
CA THR A 144 -1.67 8.86 -16.27
C THR A 144 -1.25 9.00 -14.81
N PRO A 145 -0.83 7.90 -14.14
CA PRO A 145 -0.30 7.96 -12.79
C PRO A 145 0.89 8.94 -12.69
N PRO A 146 1.13 9.56 -11.52
CA PRO A 146 2.39 10.27 -11.30
C PRO A 146 3.59 9.30 -11.44
N PRO A 147 4.82 9.79 -11.63
CA PRO A 147 6.01 8.95 -11.52
C PRO A 147 6.07 8.25 -10.16
N LEU A 148 6.63 7.04 -10.14
CA LEU A 148 6.91 6.34 -8.89
C LEU A 148 7.98 7.13 -8.10
N PRO A 149 7.82 7.39 -6.78
CA PRO A 149 8.68 8.34 -6.07
C PRO A 149 10.11 7.82 -5.94
N ASP A 150 11.10 8.62 -6.35
CA ASP A 150 12.52 8.28 -6.23
C ASP A 150 13.06 8.60 -4.83
N ILE A 151 12.55 7.85 -3.85
CA ILE A 151 13.06 7.82 -2.47
C ILE A 151 14.02 6.64 -2.32
N GLU A 152 15.03 6.77 -1.44
CA GLU A 152 16.10 5.77 -1.28
C GLU A 152 15.56 4.34 -1.14
N SER A 153 14.58 4.14 -0.26
CA SER A 153 13.95 2.83 -0.02
C SER A 153 13.33 2.18 -1.26
N ASN A 154 13.03 2.96 -2.30
CA ASN A 154 12.41 2.50 -3.54
C ASN A 154 13.43 2.32 -4.69
N VAL A 155 14.70 2.64 -4.48
CA VAL A 155 15.79 2.46 -5.47
C VAL A 155 16.83 1.43 -5.02
N LEU A 156 16.69 0.88 -3.82
CA LEU A 156 17.55 -0.19 -3.33
C LEU A 156 17.30 -1.53 -4.04
N PRO A 157 18.31 -2.42 -4.10
CA PRO A 157 18.11 -3.79 -4.55
C PRO A 157 17.08 -4.53 -3.69
N GLU A 158 16.31 -5.43 -4.30
CA GLU A 158 15.28 -6.24 -3.62
C GLU A 158 15.79 -6.92 -2.34
N ALA A 159 17.04 -7.41 -2.34
CA ALA A 159 17.65 -8.06 -1.19
C ALA A 159 17.70 -7.17 0.08
N GLN A 160 17.60 -5.86 -0.08
CA GLN A 160 17.60 -4.86 1.00
C GLN A 160 16.21 -4.35 1.35
N VAL A 161 15.17 -4.73 0.60
CA VAL A 161 13.78 -4.37 0.89
C VAL A 161 13.20 -5.37 1.88
N ARG A 162 12.43 -4.87 2.84
CA ARG A 162 11.69 -5.67 3.82
C ARG A 162 10.28 -5.13 3.92
N VAL A 163 9.30 -6.03 3.85
CA VAL A 163 7.89 -5.71 4.02
C VAL A 163 7.41 -6.37 5.31
N MET A 164 6.66 -5.61 6.11
CA MET A 164 6.09 -6.07 7.37
C MET A 164 4.62 -5.70 7.41
N GLN A 165 3.76 -6.67 7.68
CA GLN A 165 2.35 -6.44 7.98
C GLN A 165 2.18 -6.22 9.48
N ARG A 166 1.42 -5.18 9.85
CA ARG A 166 1.08 -4.88 11.24
C ARG A 166 -0.45 -4.87 11.37
N ASP A 167 -0.98 -5.59 12.36
CA ASP A 167 -2.42 -5.62 12.64
C ASP A 167 -2.85 -4.41 13.49
N CYS A 168 -2.70 -3.21 12.91
CA CYS A 168 -3.10 -1.95 13.51
C CYS A 168 -3.62 -0.96 12.46
N ASN A 169 -4.20 0.16 12.91
CA ASN A 169 -4.50 1.24 11.98
C ASN A 169 -3.18 1.85 11.45
N TRP A 170 -3.17 2.24 10.16
CA TRP A 170 -2.01 2.86 9.52
C TRP A 170 -1.43 4.04 10.33
N LEU A 171 -2.32 4.82 10.96
CA LEU A 171 -1.94 6.00 11.74
C LEU A 171 -1.10 5.61 12.95
N GLN A 172 -1.41 4.50 13.63
CA GLN A 172 -0.67 4.04 14.80
C GLN A 172 0.76 3.62 14.42
N ALA A 173 0.94 3.00 13.25
CA ALA A 173 2.26 2.67 12.74
C ALA A 173 3.05 3.94 12.38
N MET A 174 2.42 4.88 11.67
CA MET A 174 3.05 6.14 11.30
C MET A 174 3.43 6.98 12.53
N GLU A 175 2.53 7.14 13.50
CA GLU A 175 2.78 7.89 14.74
C GLU A 175 3.96 7.31 15.50
N GLY A 176 4.07 5.98 15.58
CA GLY A 176 5.23 5.31 16.15
C GLY A 176 6.51 5.67 15.39
N ASP A 177 6.51 5.61 14.06
CA ASP A 177 7.70 5.90 13.26
C ASP A 177 8.19 7.36 13.39
N ILE A 178 7.30 8.29 13.74
CA ILE A 178 7.64 9.72 13.93
C ILE A 178 7.85 10.13 15.40
N ASP A 179 7.47 9.30 16.38
CA ASP A 179 7.63 9.59 17.79
C ASP A 179 9.08 9.41 18.24
N THR A 180 9.79 10.49 18.50
CA THR A 180 11.18 10.40 19.00
C THR A 180 11.28 9.82 20.43
N CYS A 181 10.24 9.96 21.26
CA CYS A 181 10.27 9.50 22.65
C CYS A 181 10.30 7.98 22.74
N HIS A 182 9.53 7.26 21.91
CA HIS A 182 9.47 5.80 21.97
C HIS A 182 10.86 5.19 21.78
N THR A 183 11.73 5.83 20.98
CA THR A 183 13.02 5.23 20.65
C THR A 183 13.89 5.07 21.90
N ALA A 184 13.93 6.07 22.79
CA ALA A 184 14.70 6.00 24.03
C ALA A 184 14.12 5.00 25.03
N ILE A 185 12.79 4.91 25.13
CA ILE A 185 12.12 4.06 26.11
C ILE A 185 12.10 2.60 25.65
N LEU A 186 11.67 2.36 24.41
CA LEU A 186 11.45 1.02 23.86
C LEU A 186 12.74 0.35 23.40
N HIS A 187 13.67 1.10 22.77
CA HIS A 187 14.86 0.50 22.14
C HIS A 187 16.13 0.59 23.00
N SER A 188 16.19 1.52 23.98
CA SER A 188 17.34 1.62 24.90
C SER A 188 17.07 0.99 26.27
N GLY A 189 15.80 0.72 26.62
CA GLY A 189 15.43 0.00 27.84
C GLY A 189 16.02 0.59 29.12
N ALA A 190 16.83 -0.21 29.81
CA ALA A 190 17.42 0.14 31.12
C ALA A 190 18.79 0.85 31.02
N LEU A 191 19.29 1.14 29.83
CA LEU A 191 20.57 1.85 29.66
C LEU A 191 20.50 3.22 30.34
N THR A 192 21.61 3.60 30.97
CA THR A 192 21.86 4.94 31.51
C THR A 192 22.87 5.69 30.63
N PRO A 193 23.00 7.03 30.76
CA PRO A 193 23.93 7.80 29.94
C PRO A 193 25.39 7.33 30.06
N GLU A 194 25.76 6.73 31.18
CA GLU A 194 27.09 6.16 31.44
C GLU A 194 27.36 4.88 30.63
N ASP A 195 26.31 4.17 30.22
CA ASP A 195 26.42 2.95 29.41
C ASP A 195 26.67 3.24 27.92
N VAL A 196 26.57 4.51 27.50
CA VAL A 196 26.59 4.92 26.10
C VAL A 196 27.70 5.95 25.84
N PRO A 197 28.49 5.81 24.76
CA PRO A 197 29.57 6.76 24.48
C PRO A 197 29.07 8.21 24.40
N ALA A 198 29.69 9.09 25.19
CA ALA A 198 29.36 10.50 25.24
C ALA A 198 29.44 11.16 23.85
N GLY A 199 28.53 12.10 23.58
CA GLY A 199 28.45 12.81 22.31
C GLY A 199 27.79 12.03 21.16
N THR A 200 27.35 10.79 21.39
CA THR A 200 26.55 10.04 20.39
C THR A 200 25.06 10.38 20.49
N PHE A 201 24.33 10.16 19.40
CA PHE A 201 22.86 10.31 19.38
C PHE A 201 22.17 9.51 20.51
N ALA A 202 22.61 8.27 20.71
CA ALA A 202 22.08 7.41 21.75
C ALA A 202 22.34 7.95 23.18
N HIS A 203 23.47 8.62 23.42
CA HIS A 203 23.76 9.22 24.73
C HIS A 203 22.75 10.33 25.06
N TYR A 204 22.47 11.21 24.10
CA TYR A 204 21.51 12.31 24.29
C TYR A 204 20.08 11.81 24.51
N MET A 205 19.66 10.78 23.77
CA MET A 205 18.35 10.15 23.93
C MET A 205 18.15 9.48 25.30
N VAL A 206 19.17 8.80 25.81
CA VAL A 206 19.08 8.13 27.12
C VAL A 206 19.11 9.15 28.26
N ARG A 207 19.86 10.25 28.08
CA ARG A 207 19.96 11.36 29.04
C ARG A 207 18.67 12.16 29.15
N ASP A 208 18.04 12.49 28.03
CA ASP A 208 16.77 13.21 27.99
C ASP A 208 15.70 12.40 27.24
N ARG A 209 14.85 11.73 28.04
CA ARG A 209 13.73 10.92 27.54
C ARG A 209 12.45 11.75 27.33
N ALA A 210 12.51 13.07 27.47
CA ALA A 210 11.39 13.98 27.31
C ALA A 210 11.74 15.13 26.35
N PRO A 211 12.01 14.81 25.06
CA PRO A 211 12.39 15.81 24.08
C PRO A 211 11.32 16.89 23.91
N ARG A 212 11.77 18.08 23.54
CA ARG A 212 10.91 19.18 23.12
C ARG A 212 10.66 19.06 21.62
N TYR A 213 9.50 19.53 21.18
CA TYR A 213 9.14 19.53 19.76
C TYR A 213 9.18 20.94 19.19
N ALA A 214 9.71 21.06 17.99
CA ALA A 214 9.60 22.25 17.16
C ALA A 214 8.75 21.88 15.94
N VAL A 215 7.68 22.64 15.71
CA VAL A 215 6.80 22.47 14.55
C VAL A 215 6.81 23.76 13.75
N VAL A 216 7.06 23.63 12.45
CA VAL A 216 6.98 24.73 11.48
C VAL A 216 5.85 24.40 10.52
N GLU A 217 4.80 25.22 10.54
CA GLU A 217 3.69 25.11 9.61
C GLU A 217 4.05 25.67 8.24
N HIS A 218 3.58 25.00 7.20
CA HIS A 218 3.73 25.38 5.80
C HIS A 218 2.37 25.39 5.12
N ALA A 219 2.26 26.05 3.97
CA ALA A 219 1.01 26.10 3.21
C ALA A 219 0.46 24.72 2.80
N ILE A 220 1.30 23.69 2.77
CA ILE A 220 0.98 22.32 2.31
C ILE A 220 1.21 21.24 3.38
N GLY A 221 1.43 21.62 4.65
CA GLY A 221 1.69 20.67 5.72
C GLY A 221 2.53 21.27 6.85
N ALA A 222 3.30 20.43 7.55
CA ALA A 222 4.19 20.87 8.61
C ALA A 222 5.51 20.09 8.57
N THR A 223 6.58 20.71 9.04
CA THR A 223 7.81 20.03 9.43
C THR A 223 7.84 19.95 10.94
N TYR A 224 8.12 18.77 11.49
CA TYR A 224 8.30 18.59 12.92
C TYR A 224 9.72 18.07 13.19
N ALA A 225 10.29 18.46 14.33
CA ALA A 225 11.54 17.93 14.83
C ALA A 225 11.46 17.81 16.35
N ALA A 226 12.09 16.78 16.89
CA ALA A 226 12.35 16.66 18.33
C ALA A 226 13.78 17.12 18.63
N TYR A 227 13.98 17.79 19.76
CA TYR A 227 15.29 18.26 20.19
C TYR A 227 15.43 18.22 21.72
N CYS A 228 16.67 18.13 22.18
CA CYS A 228 17.08 18.30 23.57
C CYS A 228 18.25 19.30 23.61
N ASP A 229 18.46 19.95 24.77
CA ASP A 229 19.63 20.84 24.95
C ASP A 229 20.89 19.98 24.93
N ALA A 230 22.00 20.45 24.33
CA ALA A 230 23.23 19.67 24.25
C ALA A 230 24.01 19.63 25.58
N ASP A 231 23.78 20.61 26.45
CA ASP A 231 24.53 20.88 27.68
C ASP A 231 24.05 20.06 28.89
#